data_AF-A0A7V1QA98-F1
#
_entry.id   AF-A0A7V1QA98-F1
#
_cell.length_a   1.000
_cell.length_b   1.000
_cell.length_c   1.000
_cell.angle_alpha   90.00
_cell.angle_beta   90.00
_cell.angle_gamma   90.00
#
_symmetry.space_group_name_H-M   'P 1'
#
loop_
_entity.id
_entity.type
_entity.pdbx_description
1 polymer ?
#
loop_
_entity_poly.entity_id
_entity_poly.type
_entity_poly.pdbx_seq_one_letter_code
_entity_poly.pdbx_strand_id
1 'polypeptide(L)' 'CPRFPEGVGIAIKIEDGDERRARNLVVLEVLRQLGLLEGAALDKLSAYYSGEVKNHRGMVVGVVRPCFRLEGI' A
#
# COMPACT_ATOMS: atom_id res chain seq x y z
N CYS A 1 9.72 -14.72 10.69
CA CYS A 1 10.39 -13.41 10.47
C CYS A 1 11.17 -13.07 11.74
N PRO A 2 12.51 -12.91 11.71
CA PRO A 2 13.30 -12.60 12.91
C PRO A 2 12.90 -11.28 13.60
N ARG A 3 12.39 -10.31 12.83
CA ARG A 3 11.89 -9.02 13.35
C ARG A 3 10.62 -9.15 14.20
N PHE A 4 9.78 -10.15 13.92
CA PHE A 4 8.50 -10.38 14.60
C PHE A 4 8.34 -11.87 14.93
N PRO A 5 8.99 -12.36 16.00
CA PRO A 5 8.99 -13.79 16.35
C PRO A 5 7.61 -14.32 16.76
N GLU A 6 6.78 -13.47 17.37
CA GLU A 6 5.40 -13.78 17.76
C GLU A 6 4.36 -13.32 16.72
N GLY A 7 4.83 -12.82 15.58
CA GLY A 7 4.00 -12.19 14.56
C GLY A 7 3.75 -10.71 14.81
N VAL A 8 3.07 -10.07 13.86
CA VAL A 8 2.70 -8.65 13.92
C VAL A 8 1.26 -8.48 13.48
N GLY A 9 0.47 -7.76 14.29
CA GLY A 9 -0.89 -7.34 13.95
C GLY A 9 -0.88 -5.93 13.39
N ILE A 10 -1.56 -5.72 12.26
CA ILE A 10 -1.71 -4.40 11.63
C ILE A 10 -3.20 -4.08 11.54
N ALA A 11 -3.62 -2.98 12.14
CA ALA A 11 -4.97 -2.43 12.00
C ALA A 11 -4.89 -1.15 11.15
N ILE A 12 -5.77 -1.02 10.16
CA ILE A 12 -5.82 0.13 9.25
C ILE A 12 -7.23 0.69 9.25
N LYS A 13 -7.34 2.01 9.43
CA LYS A 13 -8.58 2.77 9.23
C LYS A 13 -8.42 3.69 8.03
N ILE A 14 -9.39 3.66 7.12
CA ILE A 14 -9.51 4.63 6.04
C ILE A 14 -10.70 5.54 6.39
N GLU A 15 -10.42 6.81 6.68
CA GLU A 15 -11.43 7.76 7.17
C GLU A 15 -12.53 8.06 6.15
N ASP A 16 -12.14 8.29 4.89
CA ASP A 16 -13.05 8.66 3.79
C ASP A 16 -13.80 7.45 3.20
N GLY A 17 -13.61 6.27 3.78
CA GLY A 17 -13.99 4.99 3.18
C GLY A 17 -13.08 4.58 2.03
N ASP A 18 -13.16 3.31 1.63
CA ASP A 18 -12.45 2.82 0.46
C ASP A 18 -13.20 1.69 -0.23
N GLU A 19 -13.35 1.81 -1.54
CA GLU A 19 -13.83 0.70 -2.37
C GLU A 19 -12.67 -0.12 -2.94
N ARG A 20 -11.64 0.55 -3.51
CA ARG A 20 -10.47 -0.11 -4.15
C ARG A 20 -9.21 0.76 -4.27
N ARG A 21 -9.25 2.02 -3.81
CA ARG A 21 -8.28 3.05 -4.18
C ARG A 21 -7.15 3.20 -3.15
N ALA A 22 -7.45 3.07 -1.86
CA ALA A 22 -6.52 3.38 -0.77
C ALA A 22 -5.99 2.13 -0.05
N ARG A 23 -6.84 1.14 0.25
CA ARG A 23 -6.52 0.03 1.15
C ARG A 23 -5.29 -0.76 0.71
N ASN A 24 -5.24 -1.15 -0.57
CA ASN A 24 -4.13 -1.96 -1.07
C ASN A 24 -2.81 -1.17 -1.03
N LEU A 25 -2.84 0.10 -1.44
CA LEU A 25 -1.67 0.97 -1.39
C LEU A 25 -1.14 1.14 0.03
N VAL A 26 -2.02 1.39 1.00
CA VAL A 26 -1.63 1.56 2.40
C VAL A 26 -1.04 0.26 2.97
N VAL A 27 -1.69 -0.89 2.74
CA VAL A 27 -1.17 -2.20 3.22
C VAL A 27 0.21 -2.48 2.65
N LEU A 28 0.40 -2.32 1.34
CA LEU A 28 1.67 -2.63 0.69
C LEU A 28 2.78 -1.67 1.15
N GLU A 29 2.48 -0.38 1.33
CA GLU A 29 3.44 0.59 1.85
C GLU A 29 3.82 0.28 3.31
N VAL A 30 2.87 -0.09 4.17
CA VAL A 30 3.16 -0.52 5.55
C VAL A 30 4.11 -1.72 5.54
N LEU A 31 3.80 -2.76 4.76
CA LEU A 31 4.64 -3.96 4.68
C LEU A 31 6.03 -3.67 4.12
N ARG A 32 6.11 -2.78 3.13
CA ARG A 32 7.38 -2.33 2.55
C ARG A 32 8.22 -1.56 3.57
N GLN A 33 7.63 -0.63 4.32
CA GLN A 33 8.35 0.14 5.35
C GLN A 33 8.79 -0.73 6.53
N LEU A 34 8.04 -1.79 6.85
CA LEU A 34 8.43 -2.78 7.87
C LEU A 34 9.52 -3.77 7.40
N GLY A 35 9.92 -3.74 6.12
CA GLY A 35 10.84 -4.71 5.53
C GLY A 35 10.25 -6.11 5.41
N LEU A 36 8.92 -6.22 5.35
CA LEU A 36 8.19 -7.49 5.23
C LEU A 36 7.80 -7.81 3.78
N LEU A 37 7.95 -6.84 2.88
CA LEU A 37 7.66 -6.98 1.46
C LEU A 37 8.80 -6.38 0.64
N GLU A 38 9.62 -7.25 0.04
CA GLU A 38 10.82 -6.87 -0.73
C GLU A 38 10.98 -7.71 -2.00
N GLY A 39 11.77 -7.19 -2.95
CA GLY A 39 12.18 -7.88 -4.17
C GLY A 39 11.03 -8.46 -4.99
N ALA A 40 11.16 -9.73 -5.38
CA ALA A 40 10.22 -10.41 -6.27
C ALA A 40 8.77 -10.49 -5.72
N ALA A 41 8.57 -10.36 -4.40
CA ALA A 41 7.23 -10.31 -3.82
C ALA A 41 6.56 -8.96 -4.07
N LEU A 42 7.33 -7.86 -4.02
CA LEU A 42 6.84 -6.52 -4.35
C LEU A 42 6.50 -6.42 -5.84
N ASP A 43 7.34 -7.00 -6.71
CA ASP A 43 7.12 -6.96 -8.16
C ASP A 43 5.81 -7.64 -8.57
N LYS A 44 5.48 -8.78 -7.94
CA LYS A 44 4.21 -9.49 -8.16
C LYS A 44 2.99 -8.68 -7.74
N LEU A 45 3.16 -7.72 -6.84
CA LEU A 45 2.10 -6.87 -6.30
C LEU A 45 2.14 -5.45 -6.85
N SER A 46 3.04 -5.16 -7.80
CA SER A 46 3.22 -3.84 -8.41
C SER A 46 1.92 -3.26 -9.01
N ALA A 47 1.07 -4.11 -9.58
CA ALA A 47 -0.24 -3.72 -10.12
C ALA A 47 -1.19 -3.13 -9.05
N TYR A 48 -0.99 -3.48 -7.77
CA TYR A 48 -1.75 -2.95 -6.65
C TYR A 48 -1.06 -1.74 -6.00
N TYR A 49 0.16 -1.41 -6.43
CA TYR A 49 0.97 -0.28 -5.97
C TYR A 49 0.81 0.98 -6.84
N SER A 50 -0.05 0.93 -7.87
CA SER A 50 -0.35 2.07 -8.74
C SER A 50 -1.85 2.19 -9.01
N GLY A 51 -2.48 3.21 -8.43
CA GLY A 51 -3.85 3.59 -8.77
C GLY A 51 -3.86 4.68 -9.82
N GLU A 52 -3.86 4.33 -11.11
CA GLU A 52 -4.13 5.31 -12.15
C GLU A 52 -5.47 6.00 -11.88
N VAL A 53 -5.47 7.33 -11.89
CA VAL A 53 -6.69 8.12 -11.83
C VAL A 53 -7.15 8.34 -13.25
N LYS A 54 -8.29 7.76 -13.62
CA LYS A 54 -8.91 7.95 -14.93
C LYS A 54 -10.08 8.92 -14.82
N ASN A 55 -10.23 9.78 -15.81
CA ASN A 55 -11.43 10.59 -15.94
C ASN A 55 -12.59 9.75 -16.50
N HIS A 56 -13.77 10.35 -16.64
CA HIS A 56 -14.97 9.69 -17.20
C HIS A 56 -14.79 9.17 -18.64
N ARG A 57 -13.79 9.67 -19.37
CA ARG A 57 -13.43 9.20 -20.73
C ARG A 57 -12.40 8.07 -20.71
N GLY A 58 -12.01 7.58 -19.53
CA GLY A 58 -10.99 6.55 -19.36
C GLY A 58 -9.55 7.04 -19.53
N MET A 59 -9.32 8.34 -19.72
CA MET A 59 -7.96 8.89 -19.88
C MET A 59 -7.29 9.01 -18.52
N VAL A 60 -6.03 8.61 -18.43
CA VAL A 60 -5.21 8.78 -17.21
C VAL A 60 -4.95 10.28 -17.01
N VAL A 61 -5.39 10.80 -15.87
CA VAL A 61 -5.24 12.20 -15.45
C VAL A 61 -4.41 12.34 -14.17
N GLY A 62 -3.93 11.24 -13.60
CA GLY A 62 -3.11 11.26 -12.41
C GLY A 62 -2.78 9.86 -11.89
N VAL A 63 -2.06 9.81 -10.77
CA VAL A 63 -1.67 8.57 -10.09
C VAL A 63 -1.79 8.77 -8.57
N VAL A 64 -2.43 7.83 -7.89
CA VAL A 64 -2.45 7.76 -6.43
C VAL A 64 -1.16 7.12 -5.93
N ARG A 65 -0.52 7.75 -4.94
CA ARG A 65 0.68 7.26 -4.27
C ARG A 65 0.52 7.37 -2.76
N PRO A 66 1.06 6.42 -1.97
CA PRO A 66 1.12 6.58 -0.53
C PRO A 66 2.03 7.76 -0.16
N CYS A 67 1.63 8.56 0.82
CA CYS A 67 2.34 9.78 1.22
C CYS A 67 2.53 9.85 2.75
N PHE A 68 2.95 8.74 3.37
CA PHE A 68 3.17 8.67 4.81
C PHE A 68 4.46 7.93 5.16
N ARG A 69 4.93 8.13 6.39
CA ARG A 69 5.98 7.35 7.04
C ARG A 69 5.43 6.78 8.35
N LEU A 70 5.72 5.52 8.62
CA LEU A 70 5.47 4.94 9.93
C LEU A 70 6.44 5.55 10.94
N GLU A 71 5.95 5.77 12.16
CA GLU A 71 6.74 6.29 13.27
C GLU A 71 7.32 5.12 14.09
N GLY A 72 8.53 5.31 14.63
CA GLY A 72 9.14 4.35 15.56
C GLY A 72 9.65 3.05 14.95
N ILE A 73 9.93 3.02 13.65
CA ILE A 73 10.49 1.85 12.93
C ILE A 73 11.88 2.08 12.36
#